data_AF-A0A946AUA2-F1
#
_entry.id   AF-A0A946AUA2-F1
#
_cell.length_a   1.000
_cell.length_b   1.000
_cell.length_c   1.000
_cell.angle_alpha   90.00
_cell.angle_beta   90.00
_cell.angle_gamma   90.00
#
_symmetry.space_group_name_H-M   'P 1'
#
loop_
_entity.id
_entity.type
_entity.pdbx_description
1 polymer ?
#
loop_
_entity_poly.entity_id
_entity_poly.type
_entity_poly.pdbx_seq_one_letter_code
_entity_poly.pdbx_strand_id
1 'polypeptide(L)'
;MRVFATMFVLLASLSLAGCGQSGDPEINKLLDNFESLVSDFESMSKKSNICFSEVGAIMPKLMEFGSSMQSMQSAGKEPNEDQRKRAAKLALRLSQSQGALNSKQPDMSC
;
A
#
# COMPACT_ATOMS: atom_id res chain seq x y z
N MET A 1 -3.38 -5.37 -13.99
CA MET A 1 -2.74 -4.29 -13.19
C MET A 1 -3.62 -3.04 -13.00
N ARG A 2 -4.97 -3.14 -12.87
CA ARG A 2 -5.81 -1.93 -12.66
C ARG A 2 -5.96 -1.51 -11.19
N VAL A 3 -5.90 -2.46 -10.25
CA VAL A 3 -6.14 -2.25 -8.80
C VAL A 3 -5.11 -1.30 -8.15
N PHE A 4 -3.83 -1.46 -8.46
CA PHE A 4 -2.75 -0.65 -7.88
C PHE A 4 -2.79 0.82 -8.30
N ALA A 5 -3.21 1.11 -9.54
CA ALA A 5 -3.34 2.49 -10.03
C ALA A 5 -4.46 3.25 -9.29
N THR A 6 -5.60 2.58 -9.02
CA THR A 6 -6.69 3.17 -8.23
C THR A 6 -6.29 3.48 -6.79
N MET A 7 -5.46 2.66 -6.15
CA MET A 7 -4.94 2.96 -4.81
C MET A 7 -4.02 4.19 -4.79
N PHE A 8 -3.19 4.38 -5.82
CA PHE A 8 -2.32 5.55 -5.91
C PHE A 8 -3.11 6.86 -6.04
N VAL A 9 -4.22 6.86 -6.79
CA VAL A 9 -5.13 8.01 -6.91
C VAL A 9 -5.77 8.36 -5.56
N LEU A 10 -6.22 7.36 -4.79
CA LEU A 10 -6.79 7.57 -3.46
C LEU A 10 -5.78 8.18 -2.46
N LEU A 11 -4.49 7.85 -2.58
CA LEU A 11 -3.43 8.48 -1.79
C LEU A 11 -3.22 9.94 -2.21
N ALA A 12 -3.22 10.22 -3.51
CA ALA A 12 -3.05 11.58 -4.02
C ALA A 12 -4.17 12.54 -3.56
N SER A 13 -5.41 12.05 -3.44
CA SER A 13 -6.55 12.82 -2.91
C SER A 13 -6.34 13.36 -1.49
N LEU A 14 -5.59 12.65 -0.64
CA LEU A 14 -5.31 13.02 0.75
C LEU A 14 -4.23 14.11 0.87
N SER A 15 -3.72 14.64 -0.25
CA SER A 15 -2.61 15.61 -0.25
C SER A 15 -3.04 17.05 0.08
N LEU A 16 -4.30 17.41 -0.16
CA LEU A 16 -4.70 18.81 -0.42
C LEU A 16 -5.43 19.57 0.69
N ALA A 17 -5.83 18.96 1.80
CA ALA A 17 -6.45 19.67 2.92
C ALA A 17 -5.80 19.34 4.29
N GLY A 18 -6.21 20.07 5.33
CA GLY A 18 -5.76 19.86 6.71
C GLY A 18 -4.42 20.50 7.10
N CYS A 19 -4.43 21.75 7.55
CA CYS A 19 -3.44 22.25 8.52
C CYS A 19 -3.84 21.78 9.93
N GLY A 20 -3.44 20.57 10.31
CA GLY A 20 -3.77 19.95 11.61
C GLY A 20 -2.53 19.33 12.26
N GLN A 21 -2.23 19.73 13.50
CA GLN A 21 -0.92 19.50 14.13
C GLN A 21 -0.79 18.13 14.85
N SER A 22 -1.90 17.40 15.02
CA SER A 22 -1.94 16.08 15.65
C SER A 22 -2.30 15.00 14.62
N GLY A 23 -1.36 14.11 14.32
CA GLY A 23 -1.61 12.99 13.40
C GLY A 23 -2.52 11.93 14.01
N ASP A 24 -3.47 11.41 13.23
CA ASP A 24 -4.45 10.44 13.71
C ASP A 24 -3.79 9.07 13.96
N PRO A 25 -3.97 8.42 15.12
CA PRO A 25 -3.34 7.14 15.42
C PRO A 25 -3.84 5.98 14.55
N GLU A 26 -5.07 6.04 14.01
CA GLU A 26 -5.57 5.03 13.07
C GLU A 26 -4.90 5.15 11.71
N ILE A 27 -4.54 6.38 11.28
CA ILE A 27 -3.73 6.60 10.08
C ILE A 27 -2.33 6.03 10.28
N ASN A 28 -1.72 6.15 11.46
CA ASN A 28 -0.44 5.48 11.74
C ASN A 28 -0.55 3.97 11.60
N LYS A 29 -1.60 3.35 12.16
CA LYS A 29 -1.89 1.92 12.01
C LYS A 29 -2.10 1.51 10.55
N LEU A 30 -2.79 2.32 9.73
CA LEU A 30 -2.88 2.07 8.28
C LEU A 30 -1.49 2.12 7.62
N LEU A 31 -0.65 3.08 7.98
CA LEU A 31 0.69 3.23 7.41
C LEU A 31 1.63 2.09 7.83
N ASP A 32 1.48 1.54 9.04
CA ASP A 32 2.21 0.35 9.50
C ASP A 32 1.76 -0.90 8.70
N ASN A 33 0.45 -1.08 8.49
CA ASN A 33 -0.09 -2.12 7.63
C ASN A 33 0.38 -1.96 6.17
N PHE A 34 0.48 -0.72 5.67
CA PHE A 34 0.98 -0.44 4.33
C PHE A 34 2.48 -0.74 4.20
N GLU A 35 3.27 -0.44 5.23
CA GLU A 35 4.70 -0.75 5.27
C GLU A 35 4.96 -2.27 5.32
N SER A 36 4.13 -3.02 6.03
CA SER A 36 4.13 -4.49 6.01
C SER A 36 3.86 -5.02 4.60
N LEU A 37 2.79 -4.54 3.93
CA LEU A 37 2.50 -4.85 2.53
C LEU A 37 3.66 -4.52 1.60
N VAL A 38 4.19 -3.28 1.64
CA VAL A 38 5.32 -2.84 0.81
C VAL A 38 6.53 -3.77 1.00
N SER A 39 6.78 -4.21 2.23
CA SER A 39 7.89 -5.13 2.56
C SER A 39 7.66 -6.54 1.99
N ASP A 40 6.42 -7.05 2.01
CA ASP A 40 6.06 -8.30 1.32
C ASP A 40 6.29 -8.20 -0.20
N PHE A 41 5.85 -7.10 -0.83
CA PHE A 41 6.08 -6.82 -2.26
C PHE A 41 7.58 -6.67 -2.58
N GLU A 42 8.37 -6.00 -1.74
CA GLU A 42 9.83 -5.90 -1.86
C GLU A 42 10.56 -7.24 -1.66
N SER A 43 10.01 -8.14 -0.83
CA SER A 43 10.55 -9.48 -0.60
C SER A 43 10.32 -10.35 -1.83
N MET A 44 9.07 -10.42 -2.33
CA MET A 44 8.74 -11.15 -3.57
C MET A 44 9.52 -10.62 -4.78
N SER A 45 9.68 -9.30 -4.92
CA SER A 45 10.34 -8.72 -6.10
C SER A 45 11.80 -9.14 -6.23
N LYS A 46 12.46 -9.47 -5.11
CA LYS A 46 13.84 -9.98 -5.05
C LYS A 46 13.96 -11.49 -5.31
N LYS A 47 12.89 -12.28 -5.17
CA LYS A 47 12.91 -13.72 -5.43
C LYS A 47 13.02 -14.03 -6.93
N SER A 48 13.73 -15.10 -7.30
CA SER A 48 13.85 -15.53 -8.69
C SER A 48 12.51 -16.06 -9.23
N ASN A 49 11.84 -16.93 -8.48
CA ASN A 49 10.48 -17.39 -8.73
C ASN A 49 9.54 -16.84 -7.64
N ILE A 50 8.27 -16.62 -7.99
CA ILE A 50 7.22 -16.18 -7.08
C ILE A 50 6.16 -17.27 -7.03
N CYS A 51 5.88 -17.82 -5.86
CA CYS A 51 4.83 -18.83 -5.72
C CYS A 51 3.43 -18.18 -5.77
N PHE A 52 2.47 -18.80 -6.44
CA PHE A 52 1.07 -18.36 -6.48
C PHE A 52 0.45 -18.33 -5.08
N SER A 53 0.83 -19.27 -4.20
CA SER A 53 0.49 -19.27 -2.78
C SER A 53 0.90 -18.00 -2.03
N GLU A 54 2.06 -17.40 -2.36
CA GLU A 54 2.50 -16.12 -1.76
C GLU A 54 1.67 -14.94 -2.27
N VAL A 55 1.35 -14.91 -3.57
CA VAL A 55 0.43 -13.92 -4.14
C VAL A 55 -0.95 -14.05 -3.46
N GLY A 56 -1.42 -15.28 -3.26
CA GLY A 56 -2.66 -15.59 -2.55
C GLY A 56 -2.67 -15.13 -1.09
N ALA A 57 -1.54 -15.21 -0.38
CA ALA A 57 -1.41 -14.74 1.00
C ALA A 57 -1.42 -13.21 1.14
N ILE A 58 -1.08 -12.47 0.08
CA ILE A 58 -1.01 -11.00 0.07
C ILE A 58 -2.33 -10.35 -0.36
N MET A 59 -3.14 -11.03 -1.19
CA MET A 59 -4.46 -10.51 -1.62
C MET A 59 -5.40 -10.13 -0.45
N PRO A 60 -5.55 -10.92 0.63
CA PRO A 60 -6.35 -10.55 1.79
C PRO A 60 -5.84 -9.27 2.48
N LYS A 61 -4.52 -9.17 2.69
CA LYS A 61 -3.89 -7.97 3.29
C LYS A 61 -4.14 -6.73 2.42
N LEU A 62 -4.08 -6.87 1.09
CA LEU A 62 -4.36 -5.78 0.15
C LEU A 62 -5.83 -5.32 0.22
N MET A 63 -6.77 -6.26 0.34
CA MET A 63 -8.19 -5.95 0.52
C MET A 63 -8.46 -5.27 1.87
N GLU A 64 -7.85 -5.75 2.95
CA GLU A 64 -7.96 -5.16 4.29
C GLU A 64 -7.43 -3.72 4.33
N PHE A 65 -6.27 -3.47 3.71
CA PHE A 65 -5.71 -2.13 3.55
C PHE A 65 -6.63 -1.21 2.72
N GLY A 66 -7.19 -1.70 1.61
CA GLY A 66 -8.16 -0.95 0.80
C GLY A 66 -9.43 -0.58 1.58
N SER A 67 -9.99 -1.53 2.33
CA SER A 67 -11.16 -1.31 3.19
C SER A 67 -10.86 -0.29 4.31
N SER A 68 -9.71 -0.41 4.96
CA SER A 68 -9.26 0.50 6.01
C SER A 68 -8.99 1.92 5.49
N MET A 69 -8.51 2.05 4.25
CA MET A 69 -8.34 3.35 3.60
C MET A 69 -9.69 4.01 3.29
N GLN A 70 -10.65 3.23 2.76
CA GLN A 70 -12.00 3.70 2.44
C GLN A 70 -12.78 4.12 3.70
N SER A 71 -12.66 3.39 4.80
CA SER A 71 -13.32 3.73 6.07
C SER A 71 -12.78 5.03 6.66
N MET A 72 -11.47 5.28 6.61
CA MET A 72 -10.89 6.54 7.08
C MET A 72 -11.27 7.74 6.20
N GLN A 73 -11.33 7.57 4.87
CA GLN A 73 -11.86 8.61 3.98
C GLN A 73 -13.33 8.93 4.30
N SER A 74 -14.14 7.90 4.56
CA SER A 74 -15.56 8.06 4.93
C SER A 74 -15.74 8.68 6.33
N ALA A 75 -14.78 8.49 7.23
CA ALA A 75 -14.72 9.13 8.55
C ALA A 75 -14.18 10.58 8.51
N GLY A 76 -13.83 11.11 7.32
CA GLY A 76 -13.26 12.45 7.19
C GLY A 76 -11.87 12.62 7.81
N LYS A 77 -11.13 11.51 8.01
CA LYS A 77 -9.81 11.53 8.63
C LYS A 77 -8.73 11.90 7.62
N GLU A 78 -8.10 13.06 7.83
CA GLU A 78 -7.00 13.54 7.00
C GLU A 78 -5.62 13.26 7.63
N PRO A 79 -4.64 12.75 6.87
CA PRO A 79 -3.27 12.59 7.36
C PRO A 79 -2.59 13.93 7.57
N ASN A 80 -1.82 14.06 8.65
CA ASN A 80 -0.93 15.22 8.81
C ASN A 80 0.25 15.18 7.80
N GLU A 81 1.13 16.19 7.85
CA GLU A 81 2.24 16.31 6.90
C GLU A 81 3.20 15.09 6.95
N ASP A 82 3.54 14.60 8.14
CA ASP A 82 4.46 13.47 8.31
C ASP A 82 3.83 12.14 7.88
N GLN A 83 2.53 11.96 8.15
CA GLN A 83 1.76 10.84 7.66
C GLN A 83 1.67 10.85 6.12
N ARG A 84 1.48 12.02 5.49
CA ARG A 84 1.56 12.19 4.02
C ARG A 84 2.94 11.84 3.48
N LYS A 85 4.03 12.33 4.09
CA LYS A 85 5.41 12.00 3.70
C LYS A 85 5.68 10.49 3.79
N ARG A 86 5.25 9.84 4.89
CA ARG A 86 5.39 8.39 5.08
C ARG A 86 4.59 7.62 4.02
N ALA A 87 3.34 8.01 3.77
CA ALA A 87 2.47 7.43 2.74
C ALA A 87 3.10 7.53 1.34
N ALA A 88 3.63 8.70 0.97
CA ALA A 88 4.29 8.93 -0.32
C ALA A 88 5.57 8.08 -0.47
N LYS A 89 6.40 7.98 0.59
CA LYS A 89 7.61 7.14 0.59
C LYS A 89 7.28 5.65 0.41
N LEU A 90 6.22 5.17 1.05
CA LEU A 90 5.75 3.79 0.91
C LEU A 90 5.17 3.53 -0.49
N ALA A 91 4.40 4.46 -1.05
CA ALA A 91 3.89 4.36 -2.42
C ALA A 91 5.01 4.30 -3.47
N LEU A 92 6.10 5.07 -3.29
CA LEU A 92 7.27 5.04 -4.16
C LEU A 92 7.98 3.67 -4.12
N ARG A 93 8.22 3.12 -2.91
CA ARG A 93 8.79 1.77 -2.70
C ARG A 93 7.95 0.67 -3.36
N LEU A 94 6.62 0.76 -3.21
CA LEU A 94 5.69 -0.17 -3.85
C LEU A 94 5.73 -0.07 -5.38
N SER A 95 5.78 1.14 -5.94
CA SER A 95 5.89 1.37 -7.39
C SER A 95 7.15 0.76 -7.98
N GLN A 96 8.30 0.93 -7.31
CA GLN A 96 9.57 0.32 -7.69
C GLN A 96 9.48 -1.22 -7.67
N SER A 97 8.86 -1.79 -6.64
CA SER A 97 8.67 -3.24 -6.51
C SER A 97 7.70 -3.81 -7.55
N GLN A 98 6.63 -3.09 -7.90
CA GLN A 98 5.70 -3.51 -8.96
C GLN A 98 6.39 -3.61 -10.33
N GLY A 99 7.33 -2.71 -10.64
CA GLY A 99 8.11 -2.80 -11.88
C GLY A 99 8.88 -4.13 -12.00
N ALA A 100 9.49 -4.57 -10.91
CA ALA A 100 10.24 -5.83 -10.84
C ALA A 100 9.38 -7.10 -10.70
N LEU A 101 8.10 -6.95 -10.32
CA LEU A 101 7.12 -8.04 -10.24
C LEU A 101 6.33 -8.22 -11.53
N ASN A 102 6.02 -7.15 -12.26
CA ASN A 102 5.27 -7.20 -13.52
C ASN A 102 6.01 -7.94 -14.65
N SER A 103 7.34 -8.11 -14.53
CA SER A 103 8.17 -8.90 -15.43
C SER A 103 8.26 -10.38 -15.05
N LYS A 104 7.61 -10.83 -13.98
CA LYS A 104 7.65 -12.20 -13.45
C LYS A 104 6.27 -12.83 -13.49
N GLN A 105 6.17 -14.05 -14.01
CA GLN A 105 4.96 -14.87 -13.81
C GLN A 105 5.05 -15.60 -12.46
N PRO A 106 3.96 -15.66 -11.68
CA PRO A 106 3.85 -16.60 -10.57
C PRO A 106 3.91 -18.05 -11.09
N ASP A 107 4.42 -18.97 -10.27
CA ASP A 107 5.16 -20.16 -10.75
C ASP A 107 4.45 -21.08 -11.78
N MET A 108 3.26 -21.67 -11.58
CA MET A 108 2.38 -21.74 -10.39
C MET A 108 2.30 -23.17 -9.84
N SER A 109 3.41 -23.93 -9.86
CA SER A 109 3.50 -25.23 -9.18
C SER A 109 3.67 -25.12 -7.66
N CYS A 110 3.90 -23.89 -7.20
CA CYS A 110 3.68 -23.34 -5.87
C CYS A 110 2.90 -22.01 -5.97
#